data_AF-A0AAU2MU31-F1
#
_entry.id   AF-A0AAU2MU31-F1
#
_cell.length_a   1.000
_cell.length_b   1.000
_cell.length_c   1.000
_cell.angle_alpha   90.00
_cell.angle_beta   90.00
_cell.angle_gamma   90.00
#
_symmetry.space_group_name_H-M   'P 1'
#
loop_
_entity.id
_entity.type
_entity.pdbx_description
1 polymer ?
#
loop_
_entity_poly.entity_id
_entity_poly.type
_entity_poly.pdbx_seq_one_letter_code
_entity_poly.pdbx_strand_id
1 'polypeptide(L)'
;MASNGFRRSWSGWRPWVLGVVTTASLIATPSYAGAAAGADAAVRNQPGGAIRAAGSADRCPDHCEGPGVPLGDVTVIKEDGLTGNPLGGAVFQLWEETNGIPGLQTTGSDPDTSIGGTCTTPADGTCTRTLPTGVYYWLETQAPPGYDLPINPVFGPLVLTEENIAEGVTVTAENTATPPVTAGEVA
;
A
#
# COMPACT_ATOMS: atom_id res chain seq x y z
N MET A 1 -24.56 59.60 -19.99
CA MET A 1 -25.44 59.57 -18.80
C MET A 1 -26.23 58.27 -18.82
N ALA A 2 -26.37 57.66 -17.65
CA ALA A 2 -27.13 56.45 -17.29
C ALA A 2 -26.51 55.08 -17.63
N SER A 3 -26.55 54.24 -16.59
CA SER A 3 -25.82 53.01 -16.34
C SER A 3 -26.78 51.81 -16.17
N ASN A 4 -26.16 50.62 -16.02
CA ASN A 4 -26.66 49.36 -15.45
C ASN A 4 -27.48 48.46 -16.39
N GLY A 5 -27.26 47.16 -16.51
CA GLY A 5 -26.33 46.23 -15.86
C GLY A 5 -26.90 44.80 -15.93
N PHE A 6 -26.07 43.75 -15.98
CA PHE A 6 -26.33 42.49 -15.26
C PHE A 6 -25.09 41.59 -15.26
N ARG A 7 -24.79 41.02 -14.10
CA ARG A 7 -23.66 40.13 -13.78
C ARG A 7 -24.09 38.67 -13.90
N ARG A 8 -23.16 37.77 -14.25
CA ARG A 8 -23.17 36.34 -13.87
C ARG A 8 -21.70 35.96 -13.56
N SER A 9 -21.19 36.23 -12.36
CA SER A 9 -21.19 35.37 -11.17
C SER A 9 -20.49 34.02 -11.37
N TRP A 10 -19.15 34.04 -11.31
CA TRP A 10 -18.33 32.93 -10.80
C TRP A 10 -18.57 32.76 -9.30
N SER A 11 -18.66 31.52 -8.81
CA SER A 11 -18.15 31.02 -7.51
C SER A 11 -18.86 29.72 -7.14
N GLY A 12 -18.15 28.60 -7.13
CA GLY A 12 -18.62 27.31 -6.62
C GLY A 12 -17.57 26.69 -5.69
N TRP A 13 -17.34 27.33 -4.54
CA TRP A 13 -16.56 26.76 -3.44
C TRP A 13 -17.48 25.89 -2.58
N ARG A 14 -17.07 24.65 -2.25
CA ARG A 14 -17.76 23.79 -1.29
C ARG A 14 -17.18 24.04 0.11
N PRO A 15 -17.97 24.48 1.12
CA PRO A 15 -17.47 24.61 2.48
C PRO A 15 -17.47 23.26 3.21
N TRP A 16 -16.46 23.12 4.07
CA TRP A 16 -16.27 22.01 5.00
C TRP A 16 -17.29 22.11 6.14
N VAL A 17 -17.87 20.97 6.53
CA VAL A 17 -18.77 20.87 7.70
C VAL A 17 -17.94 20.75 8.97
N LEU A 18 -18.07 21.73 9.88
CA LEU A 18 -17.66 21.60 11.27
C LEU A 18 -18.91 21.33 12.12
N GLY A 19 -18.96 20.16 12.76
CA GLY A 19 -19.91 19.83 13.80
C GLY A 19 -19.16 19.31 15.03
N VAL A 20 -19.13 20.11 16.09
CA VAL A 20 -18.63 19.73 17.42
C VAL A 20 -19.83 19.39 18.28
N VAL A 21 -19.89 18.19 18.86
CA VAL A 21 -20.45 17.97 20.22
C VAL A 21 -19.73 16.81 20.91
N THR A 22 -19.26 17.10 22.10
CA THR A 22 -18.64 16.26 23.13
C THR A 22 -19.59 15.21 23.70
N THR A 23 -19.07 14.03 24.07
CA THR A 23 -19.36 13.39 25.37
C THR A 23 -18.36 12.27 25.65
N ALA A 24 -17.77 12.33 26.84
CA ALA A 24 -16.94 11.26 27.39
C ALA A 24 -17.82 10.11 27.90
N SER A 25 -17.36 8.88 27.73
CA SER A 25 -17.71 7.77 28.61
C SER A 25 -16.56 6.79 28.72
N LEU A 26 -16.05 6.70 29.94
CA LEU A 26 -15.33 5.55 30.52
C LEU A 26 -16.26 4.31 30.34
N ILE A 27 -15.84 3.05 30.32
CA ILE A 27 -15.15 2.26 31.34
C ILE A 27 -14.81 0.89 30.68
N ALA A 28 -13.81 0.21 31.23
CA ALA A 28 -13.61 -1.25 31.30
C ALA A 28 -12.66 -1.90 30.27
N THR A 29 -11.40 -2.05 30.69
CA THR A 29 -10.53 -3.14 30.25
C THR A 29 -10.91 -4.43 30.96
N PRO A 30 -11.23 -5.53 30.27
CA PRO A 30 -11.13 -6.85 30.86
C PRO A 30 -9.66 -7.29 30.86
N SER A 31 -9.03 -7.13 32.01
CA SER A 31 -7.85 -7.91 32.40
C SER A 31 -8.28 -9.38 32.50
N TYR A 32 -7.83 -10.24 31.60
CA TYR A 32 -7.90 -11.69 31.82
C TYR A 32 -6.49 -12.21 32.11
N ALA A 33 -6.16 -12.22 33.39
CA ALA A 33 -5.17 -13.12 33.94
C ALA A 33 -5.87 -14.41 34.39
N GLY A 34 -5.28 -15.56 34.06
CA GLY A 34 -5.42 -16.78 34.85
C GLY A 34 -6.36 -17.85 34.29
N ALA A 35 -5.76 -18.86 33.66
CA ALA A 35 -6.19 -20.24 33.80
C ALA A 35 -4.94 -21.13 33.89
N ALA A 36 -4.41 -21.27 35.09
CA ALA A 36 -3.59 -22.41 35.47
C ALA A 36 -4.52 -23.41 36.17
N ALA A 37 -4.75 -24.56 35.53
CA ALA A 37 -5.33 -25.77 36.09
C ALA A 37 -4.88 -26.92 35.17
N GLY A 38 -4.37 -28.05 35.62
CA GLY A 38 -4.05 -28.52 36.95
C GLY A 38 -3.01 -29.64 36.80
N ALA A 39 -2.31 -29.91 37.88
CA ALA A 39 -1.47 -31.08 38.02
C ALA A 39 -2.35 -32.34 38.14
N ASP A 40 -1.98 -33.41 37.44
CA ASP A 40 -2.35 -34.76 37.85
C ASP A 40 -1.11 -35.66 37.95
N ALA A 41 -0.80 -35.95 39.20
CA ALA A 41 -0.34 -37.21 39.77
C ALA A 41 0.46 -38.22 38.90
N ALA A 42 1.76 -38.27 39.20
CA ALA A 42 2.46 -39.47 39.64
C ALA A 42 2.27 -40.78 38.85
N VAL A 43 3.12 -41.00 37.83
CA VAL A 43 3.57 -42.37 37.50
C VAL A 43 4.81 -42.69 38.33
N ARG A 44 4.61 -43.61 39.28
CA ARG A 44 5.64 -44.21 40.12
C ARG A 44 6.43 -45.26 39.32
N ASN A 45 7.75 -45.13 39.39
CA ASN A 45 8.76 -46.18 39.58
C ASN A 45 8.64 -47.48 38.75
N GLN A 46 9.44 -47.57 37.68
CA GLN A 46 9.86 -48.85 37.10
C GLN A 46 11.40 -48.93 37.15
N PRO A 47 12.00 -49.90 37.87
CA PRO A 47 13.45 -50.08 37.90
C PRO A 47 13.88 -50.98 36.74
N GLY A 48 14.93 -50.55 36.03
CA GLY A 48 15.75 -51.40 35.16
C GLY A 48 15.57 -51.14 33.67
N GLY A 49 16.51 -50.41 33.07
CA GLY A 49 16.61 -50.32 31.61
C GLY A 49 17.52 -49.20 31.09
N ALA A 50 18.84 -49.40 31.22
CA ALA A 50 19.92 -48.81 30.41
C ALA A 50 19.88 -47.29 30.09
N ILE A 51 20.80 -46.58 30.75
CA ILE A 51 21.40 -45.30 30.34
C ILE A 51 21.80 -45.29 28.85
N ARG A 52 21.26 -44.36 28.05
CA ARG A 52 21.88 -43.89 26.79
C ARG A 52 21.44 -42.47 26.44
N ALA A 53 22.44 -41.59 26.41
CA ALA A 53 22.59 -40.34 25.65
C ALA A 53 21.37 -39.40 25.48
N ALA A 54 21.51 -38.19 26.04
CA ALA A 54 20.92 -37.00 25.46
C ALA A 54 21.42 -36.87 24.00
N GLY A 55 20.51 -36.91 23.04
CA GLY A 55 20.86 -36.88 21.63
C GLY A 55 19.63 -36.66 20.76
N SER A 56 19.61 -35.50 20.12
CA SER A 56 18.97 -35.24 18.84
C SER A 56 17.45 -35.39 18.75
N ALA A 57 16.77 -34.25 18.86
CA ALA A 57 15.56 -33.99 18.07
C ALA A 57 15.89 -33.75 16.58
N ASP A 58 16.96 -34.37 16.06
CA ASP A 58 17.22 -34.47 14.63
C ASP A 58 16.43 -35.65 14.08
N ARG A 59 15.22 -35.37 13.59
CA ARG A 59 14.53 -36.11 12.51
C ARG A 59 13.13 -35.54 12.26
N CYS A 60 13.08 -34.46 11.49
CA CYS A 60 12.04 -34.31 10.48
C CYS A 60 12.73 -34.35 9.11
N PRO A 61 12.64 -35.46 8.37
CA PRO A 61 12.91 -35.47 6.94
C PRO A 61 11.73 -34.74 6.25
N ASP A 62 12.07 -33.70 5.48
CA ASP A 62 11.33 -33.20 4.31
C ASP A 62 10.42 -31.96 4.44
N HIS A 63 10.02 -31.45 5.61
CA HIS A 63 9.23 -30.19 5.66
C HIS A 63 9.54 -29.33 6.88
N CYS A 64 10.69 -28.64 6.83
CA CYS A 64 11.09 -27.60 7.77
C CYS A 64 10.97 -26.23 7.11
N GLU A 65 9.77 -25.85 6.68
CA GLU A 65 9.45 -24.46 6.41
C GLU A 65 8.31 -24.12 7.37
N GLY A 66 8.60 -23.27 8.37
CA GLY A 66 7.53 -22.62 9.12
C GLY A 66 6.59 -21.90 8.15
N PRO A 67 5.37 -21.52 8.56
CA PRO A 67 4.48 -20.77 7.68
C PRO A 67 5.26 -19.56 7.14
N GLY A 68 5.46 -19.51 5.82
CA GLY A 68 6.15 -18.40 5.18
C GLY A 68 5.48 -17.07 5.54
N VAL A 69 6.24 -15.98 5.45
CA VAL A 69 5.65 -14.64 5.65
C VAL A 69 4.52 -14.50 4.63
N PRO A 70 3.28 -14.19 5.06
CA PRO A 70 2.18 -14.02 4.12
C PRO A 70 2.49 -12.81 3.23
N LEU A 71 2.21 -12.95 1.94
CA LEU A 71 2.46 -11.92 0.94
C LEU A 71 1.14 -11.56 0.26
N GLY A 72 1.02 -10.30 -0.15
CA GLY A 72 -0.13 -9.78 -0.89
C GLY A 72 0.30 -8.88 -2.03
N ASP A 73 -0.63 -8.65 -2.95
CA ASP A 73 -0.36 -7.88 -4.15
C ASP A 73 -0.53 -6.38 -3.91
N VAL A 74 0.45 -5.62 -4.39
CA VAL A 74 0.43 -4.15 -4.45
C VAL A 74 0.41 -3.77 -5.92
N THR A 75 -0.70 -3.21 -6.37
CA THR A 75 -1.00 -3.02 -7.80
C THR A 75 -1.21 -1.54 -8.14
N VAL A 76 -0.69 -1.12 -9.29
CA VAL A 76 -1.05 0.13 -9.95
C VAL A 76 -1.73 -0.17 -11.28
N ILE A 77 -2.87 0.48 -11.53
CA ILE A 77 -3.57 0.47 -12.81
C ILE A 77 -3.33 1.82 -13.46
N LYS A 78 -2.73 1.81 -14.64
CA LYS A 78 -2.45 2.99 -15.44
C LYS A 78 -3.52 3.18 -16.49
N GLU A 79 -4.16 4.35 -16.47
CA GLU A 79 -5.22 4.68 -17.42
C GLU A 79 -5.16 6.13 -17.93
N ASP A 80 -5.93 6.37 -18.99
CA ASP A 80 -6.22 7.68 -19.53
C ASP A 80 -7.27 8.38 -18.67
N GLY A 81 -6.95 9.56 -18.13
CA GLY A 81 -7.82 10.25 -17.17
C GLY A 81 -9.14 10.80 -17.74
N LEU A 82 -9.32 10.78 -19.07
CA LEU A 82 -10.57 11.21 -19.70
C LEU A 82 -11.45 10.01 -20.07
N THR A 83 -10.85 8.94 -20.58
CA THR A 83 -11.54 7.80 -21.18
C THR A 83 -11.58 6.57 -20.30
N GLY A 84 -10.70 6.47 -19.28
CA GLY A 84 -10.53 5.28 -18.45
C GLY A 84 -9.91 4.09 -19.19
N ASN A 85 -9.36 4.30 -20.39
CA ASN A 85 -8.71 3.24 -21.15
C ASN A 85 -7.34 2.90 -20.53
N PRO A 86 -6.95 1.61 -20.48
CA PRO A 86 -5.65 1.22 -19.96
C PRO A 86 -4.50 1.75 -20.83
N LEU A 87 -3.39 2.12 -20.19
CA LEU A 87 -2.20 2.65 -20.86
C LEU A 87 -0.95 1.85 -20.58
N GLY A 88 -0.37 1.31 -21.64
CA GLY A 88 0.96 0.68 -21.60
C GLY A 88 2.10 1.67 -21.78
N GLY A 89 3.25 1.35 -21.19
CA GLY A 89 4.50 2.09 -21.34
C GLY A 89 4.77 3.14 -20.26
N ALA A 90 3.93 3.28 -19.24
CA ALA A 90 4.30 4.05 -18.04
C ALA A 90 5.38 3.31 -17.26
N VAL A 91 6.32 4.03 -16.65
CA VAL A 91 7.39 3.44 -15.82
C VAL A 91 7.23 3.88 -14.37
N PHE A 92 7.07 2.90 -13.49
CA PHE A 92 6.91 3.09 -12.07
C PHE A 92 8.08 2.54 -11.26
N GLN A 93 8.36 3.20 -10.13
CA GLN A 93 9.20 2.70 -9.05
C GLN A 93 8.31 2.45 -7.82
N LEU A 94 8.46 1.32 -7.15
CA LEU A 94 7.77 1.03 -5.90
C LEU A 94 8.64 1.43 -4.71
N TRP A 95 8.03 2.03 -3.69
CA TRP A 95 8.69 2.44 -2.46
C TRP A 95 7.91 1.95 -1.25
N GLU A 96 8.64 1.62 -0.19
CA GLU A 96 8.11 1.28 1.13
C GLU A 96 8.39 2.42 2.10
N GLU A 97 7.37 2.82 2.85
CA GLU A 97 7.47 3.75 3.97
C GLU A 97 8.34 3.14 5.07
N THR A 98 9.49 3.73 5.35
CA THR A 98 10.44 3.16 6.31
C THR A 98 10.91 4.12 7.40
N ASN A 99 10.59 5.41 7.30
CA ASN A 99 11.06 6.44 8.24
C ASN A 99 9.94 6.97 9.17
N GLY A 100 8.67 6.63 8.88
CA GLY A 100 7.52 7.01 9.68
C GLY A 100 7.03 8.45 9.46
N ILE A 101 7.47 9.11 8.38
CA ILE A 101 7.09 10.47 8.01
C ILE A 101 6.06 10.40 6.88
N PRO A 102 4.82 10.92 7.06
CA PRO A 102 3.78 10.79 6.05
C PRO A 102 4.16 11.34 4.66
N GLY A 103 3.89 10.54 3.63
CA GLY A 103 4.19 10.84 2.23
C GLY A 103 5.45 10.10 1.76
N LEU A 104 5.76 10.14 0.47
CA LEU A 104 6.99 9.54 -0.04
C LEU A 104 8.17 10.51 0.08
N GLN A 105 9.29 10.07 0.66
CA GLN A 105 10.58 10.77 0.65
C GLN A 105 11.63 9.96 -0.13
N THR A 106 11.92 10.39 -1.35
CA THR A 106 12.93 9.73 -2.22
C THR A 106 14.36 10.22 -1.97
N THR A 107 14.54 11.25 -1.15
CA THR A 107 15.84 11.88 -0.86
C THR A 107 15.88 12.40 0.58
N GLY A 108 17.07 12.75 1.05
CA GLY A 108 17.29 13.29 2.39
C GLY A 108 18.20 12.39 3.23
N SER A 109 18.26 12.67 4.53
CA SER A 109 19.11 11.92 5.47
C SER A 109 18.51 10.57 5.89
N ASP A 110 17.19 10.42 5.75
CA ASP A 110 16.45 9.20 6.11
C ASP A 110 15.29 8.99 5.11
N PRO A 111 15.59 8.69 3.83
CA PRO A 111 14.57 8.49 2.81
C PRO A 111 13.86 7.15 3.00
N ASP A 112 12.71 7.01 2.33
CA ASP A 112 12.03 5.73 2.17
C ASP A 112 12.85 4.73 1.36
N THR A 113 12.45 3.46 1.40
CA THR A 113 13.19 2.39 0.73
C THR A 113 12.58 2.06 -0.62
N SER A 114 13.36 2.18 -1.71
CA SER A 114 12.93 1.71 -3.03
C SER A 114 12.94 0.19 -3.08
N ILE A 115 11.87 -0.43 -3.59
CA ILE A 115 11.70 -1.88 -3.63
C ILE A 115 11.85 -2.39 -5.06
N GLY A 116 12.80 -3.30 -5.26
CA GLY A 116 12.99 -3.99 -6.54
C GLY A 116 13.43 -3.07 -7.69
N GLY A 117 13.14 -3.50 -8.93
CA GLY A 117 13.39 -2.74 -10.14
C GLY A 117 12.17 -1.90 -10.58
N THR A 118 12.35 -1.13 -11.65
CA THR A 118 11.23 -0.42 -12.27
C THR A 118 10.20 -1.38 -12.84
N CYS A 119 8.95 -0.92 -12.91
CA CYS A 119 7.87 -1.63 -13.55
C CYS A 119 7.30 -0.81 -14.71
N THR A 120 7.36 -1.37 -15.90
CA THR A 120 6.73 -0.78 -17.09
C THR A 120 5.37 -1.41 -17.32
N THR A 121 4.31 -0.61 -17.43
CA THR A 121 2.96 -1.14 -17.65
C THR A 121 2.84 -1.82 -19.01
N PRO A 122 2.27 -3.04 -19.10
CA PRO A 122 1.92 -3.66 -20.37
C PRO A 122 0.69 -2.99 -20.98
N ALA A 123 0.21 -3.52 -22.12
CA ALA A 123 -0.96 -2.98 -22.83
C ALA A 123 -2.26 -2.99 -22.00
N ASP A 124 -2.36 -3.83 -20.96
CA ASP A 124 -3.48 -3.86 -20.00
C ASP A 124 -3.37 -2.78 -18.91
N GLY A 125 -2.30 -1.98 -18.92
CA GLY A 125 -2.07 -0.88 -17.99
C GLY A 125 -1.72 -1.32 -16.57
N THR A 126 -1.53 -2.61 -16.29
CA THR A 126 -1.44 -3.10 -14.91
C THR A 126 -0.03 -3.49 -14.54
N CYS A 127 0.46 -3.00 -13.40
CA CYS A 127 1.67 -3.49 -12.77
C CYS A 127 1.42 -3.92 -11.32
N THR A 128 1.89 -5.12 -10.97
CA THR A 128 1.73 -5.70 -9.64
C THR A 128 3.08 -6.13 -9.06
N ARG A 129 3.22 -6.04 -7.73
CA ARG A 129 4.31 -6.63 -6.94
C ARG A 129 3.72 -7.37 -5.74
N THR A 130 4.25 -8.55 -5.44
CA THR A 130 3.82 -9.37 -4.29
C THR A 130 4.79 -9.15 -3.13
N LEU A 131 4.29 -8.58 -2.02
CA LEU A 131 5.10 -8.06 -0.91
C LEU A 131 4.50 -8.45 0.45
N PRO A 132 5.29 -8.43 1.54
CA PRO A 132 4.74 -8.57 2.89
C PRO A 132 3.86 -7.37 3.27
N THR A 133 3.21 -7.42 4.43
CA THR A 133 2.47 -6.28 4.98
C THR A 133 3.37 -5.04 5.12
N GLY A 134 2.84 -3.88 4.79
CA GLY A 134 3.59 -2.62 4.82
C GLY A 134 2.77 -1.45 4.27
N VAL A 135 3.41 -0.29 4.21
CA VAL A 135 2.85 0.92 3.59
C VAL A 135 3.69 1.26 2.37
N TYR A 136 3.05 1.35 1.21
CA TYR A 136 3.72 1.46 -0.07
C TYR A 136 3.29 2.68 -0.87
N TYR A 137 4.17 3.12 -1.77
CA TYR A 137 3.90 4.16 -2.75
C TYR A 137 4.39 3.76 -4.13
N TRP A 138 3.58 3.99 -5.15
CA TRP A 138 4.02 3.96 -6.53
C TRP A 138 4.45 5.36 -6.96
N LEU A 139 5.65 5.50 -7.49
CA LEU A 139 6.16 6.72 -8.11
C LEU A 139 6.22 6.53 -9.62
N GLU A 140 5.43 7.29 -10.38
CA GLU A 140 5.56 7.34 -11.84
C GLU A 140 6.78 8.17 -12.21
N THR A 141 7.78 7.51 -12.79
CA THR A 141 9.04 8.16 -13.21
C THR A 141 9.01 8.57 -14.67
N GLN A 142 8.14 7.94 -15.47
CA GLN A 142 7.94 8.24 -16.87
C GLN A 142 6.49 7.95 -17.27
N ALA A 143 5.85 8.94 -17.90
CA ALA A 143 4.52 8.79 -18.48
C ALA A 143 4.53 7.90 -19.74
N PRO A 144 3.39 7.28 -20.09
CA PRO A 144 3.22 6.63 -21.39
C PRO A 144 3.50 7.57 -22.57
N PRO A 145 3.88 7.05 -23.74
CA PRO A 145 4.02 7.86 -24.95
C PRO A 145 2.74 8.64 -25.29
N GLY A 146 2.87 9.95 -25.49
CA GLY A 146 1.74 10.84 -25.82
C GLY A 146 0.95 11.36 -24.61
N TYR A 147 1.45 11.11 -23.39
CA TYR A 147 0.87 11.56 -22.14
C TYR A 147 1.84 12.44 -21.35
N ASP A 148 1.28 13.36 -20.58
CA ASP A 148 2.06 14.19 -19.67
C ASP A 148 2.31 13.44 -18.35
N LEU A 149 3.51 13.63 -17.76
CA LEU A 149 3.78 13.16 -16.41
C LEU A 149 3.01 14.02 -15.41
N PRO A 150 2.27 13.43 -14.45
CA PRO A 150 1.53 14.21 -13.45
C PRO A 150 2.45 15.12 -12.63
N ILE A 151 1.94 16.29 -12.22
CA ILE A 151 2.67 17.21 -11.34
C ILE A 151 3.03 16.57 -10.00
N ASN A 152 2.15 15.68 -9.52
CA ASN A 152 2.35 14.85 -8.33
C ASN A 152 2.31 13.38 -8.77
N PRO A 153 3.44 12.78 -9.15
CA PRO A 153 3.49 11.43 -9.71
C PRO A 153 3.54 10.33 -8.62
N VAL A 154 3.11 10.64 -7.39
CA VAL A 154 3.13 9.71 -6.25
C VAL A 154 1.71 9.21 -5.97
N PHE A 155 1.55 7.90 -5.92
CA PHE A 155 0.28 7.21 -5.70
C PHE A 155 0.38 6.35 -4.44
N GLY A 156 -0.41 6.70 -3.42
CA GLY A 156 -0.42 6.04 -2.11
C GLY A 156 -0.85 7.02 -1.01
N PRO A 157 -0.74 6.63 0.26
CA PRO A 157 -0.21 5.35 0.74
C PRO A 157 -1.13 4.17 0.41
N LEU A 158 -0.55 3.04 -0.01
CA LEU A 158 -1.23 1.75 -0.09
C LEU A 158 -0.88 0.94 1.16
N VAL A 159 -1.87 0.65 2.00
CA VAL A 159 -1.66 -0.04 3.29
C VAL A 159 -2.04 -1.51 3.15
N LEU A 160 -1.03 -2.38 3.04
CA LEU A 160 -1.21 -3.83 2.97
C LEU A 160 -1.09 -4.40 4.40
N THR A 161 -2.16 -5.00 4.90
CA THR A 161 -2.27 -5.56 6.25
C THR A 161 -2.63 -7.04 6.18
N GLU A 162 -2.50 -7.78 7.28
CA GLU A 162 -2.91 -9.19 7.31
C GLU A 162 -4.39 -9.41 6.96
N GLU A 163 -5.25 -8.41 7.19
CA GLU A 163 -6.68 -8.48 6.89
C GLU A 163 -6.96 -8.45 5.38
N ASN A 164 -6.25 -7.61 4.64
CA ASN A 164 -6.45 -7.44 3.19
C ASN A 164 -5.39 -8.17 2.35
N ILE A 165 -4.43 -8.87 2.96
CA ILE A 165 -3.28 -9.43 2.26
C ILE A 165 -3.66 -10.41 1.15
N ALA A 166 -4.75 -11.16 1.35
CA ALA A 166 -5.25 -12.11 0.36
C ALA A 166 -5.91 -11.44 -0.86
N GLU A 167 -6.46 -10.23 -0.68
CA GLU A 167 -7.09 -9.43 -1.75
C GLU A 167 -6.07 -8.51 -2.43
N GLY A 168 -5.05 -8.08 -1.68
CA GLY A 168 -4.09 -7.07 -2.10
C GLY A 168 -4.65 -5.64 -2.00
N VAL A 169 -3.85 -4.69 -2.48
CA VAL A 169 -4.17 -3.27 -2.54
C VAL A 169 -3.90 -2.75 -3.94
N THR A 170 -4.77 -1.88 -4.43
CA THR A 170 -4.70 -1.33 -5.79
C THR A 170 -4.91 0.17 -5.78
N VAL A 171 -4.17 0.89 -6.62
CA VAL A 171 -4.38 2.32 -6.90
C VAL A 171 -4.46 2.57 -8.40
N THR A 172 -5.27 3.56 -8.79
CA THR A 172 -5.36 4.01 -10.19
C THR A 172 -4.49 5.25 -10.40
N ALA A 173 -3.70 5.23 -11.46
CA ALA A 173 -2.84 6.32 -11.91
C ALA A 173 -3.32 6.84 -13.28
N GLU A 174 -3.96 8.01 -13.26
CA GLU A 174 -4.49 8.68 -14.45
C GLU A 174 -3.46 9.63 -15.06
N ASN A 175 -3.28 9.61 -16.39
CA ASN A 175 -2.54 10.66 -17.11
C ASN A 175 -3.44 11.37 -18.09
N THR A 176 -3.11 12.64 -18.36
CA THR A 176 -3.75 13.45 -19.39
C THR A 176 -2.94 13.34 -20.68
N ALA A 177 -3.63 13.16 -21.81
CA ALA A 177 -2.99 13.14 -23.11
C ALA A 177 -2.35 14.50 -23.42
N THR A 178 -1.12 14.49 -23.92
CA THR A 178 -0.44 15.71 -24.37
C THR A 178 -1.20 16.27 -25.59
N PRO A 179 -1.68 17.52 -25.56
CA PRO A 179 -2.41 18.09 -26.68
C PRO A 179 -1.50 18.14 -27.92
N PRO A 180 -2.05 17.94 -29.14
CA PRO A 180 -1.28 18.08 -30.35
C PRO A 180 -0.71 19.50 -30.43
N VAL A 181 0.57 19.61 -30.84
CA VAL A 181 1.14 20.90 -31.18
C VAL A 181 0.41 21.44 -32.41
N THR A 182 -0.57 22.30 -32.20
CA THR A 182 -1.17 23.07 -33.28
C THR A 182 -0.09 24.00 -33.79
N ALA A 183 0.59 23.62 -34.87
CA ALA A 183 1.45 24.54 -35.60
C ALA A 183 0.60 25.76 -35.93
N GLY A 184 0.97 26.91 -35.36
CA GLY A 184 0.25 28.14 -35.55
C GLY A 184 0.04 28.38 -37.05
N GLU A 185 -1.21 28.62 -37.42
CA GLU A 185 -1.58 29.12 -38.73
C GLU A 185 -0.67 30.33 -39.04
N VAL A 186 0.22 30.16 -40.00
CA VAL A 186 1.05 31.24 -40.53
C VAL A 186 0.11 32.19 -41.29
N ALA A 187 -0.16 33.34 -40.68
CA ALA A 187 -0.87 34.45 -41.32
C ALA A 187 0.05 35.22 -42.27
#